data_AF-A0A1X2ES93-F1
#
_entry.id   AF-A0A1X2ES93-F1
#
_cell.length_a   1.000
_cell.length_b   1.000
_cell.length_c   1.000
_cell.angle_alpha   90.00
_cell.angle_beta   90.00
_cell.angle_gamma   90.00
#
_symmetry.space_group_name_H-M   'P 1'
#
loop_
_entity.id
_entity.type
_entity.pdbx_description
1 polymer ?
#
loop_
_entity_poly.entity_id
_entity_poly.type
_entity_poly.pdbx_seq_one_letter_code
_entity_poly.pdbx_strand_id
1 'polypeptide(L)'
;MTTNLILVIDIHGTIDQTGLERLRSHLGLAKQGRLSDDYDQGFGYRKIEIGAGQRINVGLYRQFDGSWILDASTRTADVGPEVLTRLRAELIDGIAAAGYEAVVRPKPTFGTSNR
;
A
#
# COMPACT_ATOMS: atom_id res chain seq x y z
N MET A 1 -9.29 -13.16 -14.93
CA MET A 1 -7.92 -12.60 -14.79
C MET A 1 -7.69 -12.30 -13.32
N THR A 2 -6.72 -12.96 -12.71
CA THR A 2 -6.42 -12.84 -11.28
C THR A 2 -5.50 -11.65 -11.03
N THR A 3 -5.73 -10.91 -9.95
CA THR A 3 -4.83 -9.83 -9.49
C THR A 3 -3.65 -10.46 -8.74
N ASN A 4 -2.42 -10.08 -9.08
CA ASN A 4 -1.20 -10.54 -8.44
C ASN A 4 -0.67 -9.43 -7.51
N LEU A 5 -0.42 -9.77 -6.24
CA LEU A 5 0.34 -8.91 -5.34
C LEU A 5 1.81 -8.93 -5.75
N ILE A 6 2.41 -7.76 -5.91
CA ILE A 6 3.83 -7.61 -6.28
C ILE A 6 4.66 -6.99 -5.15
N LEU A 7 4.00 -6.30 -4.21
CA LEU A 7 4.64 -5.68 -3.06
C LEU A 7 3.61 -5.58 -1.92
N VAL A 8 4.06 -5.87 -0.70
CA VAL A 8 3.30 -5.60 0.53
C VAL A 8 4.26 -5.01 1.55
N ILE A 9 3.86 -3.89 2.16
CA ILE A 9 4.62 -3.16 3.15
C ILE A 9 3.76 -3.05 4.40
N ASP A 10 4.25 -3.56 5.52
CA ASP A 10 3.67 -3.31 6.83
C ASP A 10 4.03 -1.89 7.29
N ILE A 11 3.05 -1.17 7.83
CA ILE A 11 3.22 0.17 8.39
C ILE A 11 3.09 0.07 9.90
N HIS A 12 4.17 0.37 10.63
CA HIS A 12 4.15 0.32 12.09
C HIS A 12 3.78 1.66 12.70
N GLY A 13 3.03 1.59 13.80
CA GLY A 13 2.57 2.73 14.59
C GLY A 13 1.05 2.86 14.59
N THR A 14 0.55 3.74 15.46
CA THR A 14 -0.87 4.08 15.50
C THR A 14 -1.17 5.16 14.46
N ILE A 15 -2.11 4.86 13.56
CA ILE A 15 -2.57 5.79 12.54
C ILE A 15 -3.91 6.39 12.98
N ASP A 16 -3.87 7.65 13.39
CA ASP A 16 -5.06 8.47 13.62
C ASP A 16 -5.49 9.16 12.31
N GLN A 17 -6.56 9.98 12.38
CA GLN A 17 -7.08 10.66 11.20
C GLN A 17 -6.04 11.58 10.54
N THR A 18 -5.27 12.33 11.33
CA THR A 18 -4.22 13.24 10.84
C THR A 18 -3.07 12.46 10.19
N GLY A 19 -2.69 11.33 10.79
CA GLY A 19 -1.70 10.39 10.27
C GLY A 19 -2.11 9.76 8.95
N LEU A 20 -3.38 9.37 8.85
CA LEU A 20 -3.95 8.83 7.62
C LEU A 20 -3.95 9.85 6.49
N GLU A 21 -4.25 11.11 6.79
CA GLU A 21 -4.18 12.20 5.81
C GLU A 21 -2.75 12.47 5.34
N ARG A 22 -1.77 12.42 6.25
CA ARG A 22 -0.34 12.49 5.89
C ARG A 22 0.07 11.34 4.97
N LEU A 23 -0.28 10.10 5.32
CA LEU A 23 0.00 8.93 4.48
C LEU A 23 -0.59 9.10 3.08
N ARG A 24 -1.87 9.48 2.97
CA ARG A 24 -2.51 9.71 1.67
C ARG A 24 -1.80 10.78 0.86
N SER A 25 -1.43 11.89 1.49
CA SER A 25 -0.74 13.00 0.83
C SER A 25 0.63 12.58 0.30
N HIS A 26 1.46 11.95 1.14
CA HIS A 26 2.82 11.55 0.76
C HIS A 26 2.87 10.40 -0.25
N LEU A 27 1.85 9.54 -0.27
CA LEU A 27 1.74 8.41 -1.21
C LEU A 27 0.92 8.74 -2.47
N GLY A 28 0.32 9.93 -2.53
CA GLY A 28 -0.55 10.37 -3.62
C GLY A 28 -1.84 9.54 -3.75
N LEU A 29 -2.38 9.08 -2.62
CA LEU A 29 -3.59 8.25 -2.58
C LEU A 29 -4.85 9.10 -2.62
N ALA A 30 -5.81 8.70 -3.45
CA ALA A 30 -7.17 9.18 -3.33
C ALA A 30 -7.80 8.68 -2.03
N LYS A 31 -8.63 9.52 -1.41
CA LYS A 31 -9.36 9.19 -0.18
C LYS A 31 -10.34 8.04 -0.42
N GLN A 32 -10.32 7.08 0.49
CA GLN A 32 -11.29 5.98 0.58
C GLN A 32 -11.51 5.64 2.06
N GLY A 33 -12.71 5.18 2.42
CA GLY A 33 -13.03 4.73 3.78
C GLY A 33 -13.05 5.82 4.86
N ARG A 34 -13.52 5.45 6.04
CA ARG A 34 -13.67 6.31 7.23
C ARG A 34 -13.08 5.61 8.44
N LEU A 35 -12.11 6.23 9.12
CA LEU A 35 -11.38 5.57 10.20
C LEU A 35 -12.27 5.20 11.40
N SER A 36 -13.39 5.91 11.55
CA SER A 36 -14.42 5.65 12.56
C SER A 36 -15.36 4.48 12.21
N ASP A 37 -15.26 3.93 11.01
CA ASP A 37 -16.04 2.77 10.59
C ASP A 37 -15.18 1.51 10.75
N ASP A 38 -15.51 0.70 11.75
CA ASP A 38 -14.74 -0.52 12.08
C ASP A 38 -14.86 -1.61 11.01
N TYR A 39 -15.78 -1.46 10.05
CA TYR A 39 -15.92 -2.37 8.91
C TYR A 39 -15.11 -1.92 7.68
N ASP A 40 -14.68 -0.65 7.63
CA ASP A 40 -13.84 -0.16 6.54
C ASP A 40 -12.41 -0.70 6.68
N GLN A 41 -11.95 -1.40 5.65
CA GLN A 41 -10.56 -1.86 5.57
C GLN A 41 -9.75 -1.04 4.58
N GLY A 42 -10.37 -0.43 3.58
CA GLY A 42 -9.69 0.32 2.52
C GLY A 42 -9.67 1.81 2.82
N PHE A 43 -8.46 2.36 2.97
CA PHE A 43 -8.26 3.74 3.41
C PHE A 43 -7.59 4.64 2.38
N GLY A 44 -7.14 4.10 1.25
CA GLY A 44 -6.65 4.92 0.15
C GLY A 44 -6.30 4.07 -1.05
N TYR A 45 -6.34 4.67 -2.22
CA TYR A 45 -5.96 3.98 -3.46
C TYR A 45 -5.28 4.93 -4.45
N ARG A 46 -4.40 4.38 -5.28
CA ARG A 46 -3.80 5.05 -6.43
C ARG A 46 -3.63 4.05 -7.56
N LYS A 47 -3.73 4.53 -8.80
CA LYS A 47 -3.44 3.76 -10.01
C LYS A 47 -2.23 4.36 -10.70
N ILE A 48 -1.28 3.53 -11.09
CA ILE A 48 -0.07 3.92 -11.81
C ILE A 48 -0.11 3.25 -13.17
N GLU A 49 -0.15 4.03 -14.24
CA GLU A 49 -0.08 3.50 -15.61
C GLU A 49 1.37 3.16 -15.95
N ILE A 50 1.60 1.95 -16.47
CA ILE A 50 2.93 1.45 -16.83
C ILE A 50 3.07 1.16 -18.34
N GLY A 51 2.10 1.62 -19.14
CA GLY A 51 2.07 1.49 -20.60
C GLY A 51 1.16 0.36 -21.11
N ALA A 52 0.78 0.40 -22.39
CA ALA A 52 -0.03 -0.63 -23.07
C ALA A 52 -1.33 -1.03 -22.34
N GLY A 53 -1.97 -0.09 -21.64
CA GLY A 53 -3.19 -0.33 -20.84
C GLY A 53 -2.95 -1.11 -19.54
N GLN A 54 -1.69 -1.39 -19.19
CA GLN A 54 -1.32 -2.01 -17.93
C GLN A 54 -1.23 -0.98 -16.80
N ARG A 55 -1.59 -1.42 -15.59
CA ARG A 55 -1.57 -0.59 -14.39
C ARG A 55 -1.17 -1.36 -13.16
N ILE A 56 -0.50 -0.66 -12.25
CA ILE A 56 -0.31 -1.06 -10.87
C ILE A 56 -1.35 -0.33 -10.03
N ASN A 57 -2.03 -1.07 -9.16
CA ASN A 57 -2.95 -0.51 -8.17
C ASN A 57 -2.22 -0.52 -6.85
N VAL A 58 -2.17 0.63 -6.18
CA VAL A 58 -1.65 0.77 -4.83
C VAL A 58 -2.84 0.97 -3.91
N GLY A 59 -2.89 0.25 -2.80
CA GLY A 59 -3.96 0.37 -1.82
C GLY A 59 -3.43 0.39 -0.40
N LEU A 60 -4.02 1.26 0.43
CA LEU A 60 -3.74 1.37 1.86
C LEU A 60 -4.88 0.71 2.64
N TYR A 61 -4.54 -0.23 3.52
CA TYR A 61 -5.51 -1.03 4.23
C TYR A 61 -5.23 -1.13 5.73
N ARG A 62 -6.32 -1.20 6.52
CA ARG A 62 -6.30 -1.68 7.91
C ARG A 62 -6.81 -3.11 7.94
N GLN A 63 -6.02 -4.02 8.49
CA GLN A 63 -6.38 -5.42 8.69
C GLN A 63 -7.29 -5.58 9.92
N PHE A 64 -7.95 -6.73 10.04
CA PHE A 64 -8.85 -7.02 11.17
C PHE A 64 -8.16 -7.04 12.54
N ASP A 65 -6.85 -7.31 12.58
CA ASP A 65 -6.05 -7.24 13.80
C ASP A 65 -5.57 -5.81 14.14
N GLY A 66 -6.00 -4.81 13.35
CA GLY A 66 -5.64 -3.42 13.51
C GLY A 66 -4.30 -3.02 12.87
N SER A 67 -3.54 -3.98 12.32
CA SER A 67 -2.31 -3.69 11.59
C SER A 67 -2.60 -2.96 10.27
N TRP A 68 -1.63 -2.20 9.78
CA TRP A 68 -1.75 -1.44 8.54
C TRP A 68 -0.81 -1.97 7.49
N ILE A 69 -1.33 -2.10 6.27
CA ILE A 69 -0.52 -2.47 5.12
C ILE A 69 -0.73 -1.52 3.97
N LEU A 70 0.32 -1.35 3.17
CA LEU A 70 0.24 -0.83 1.82
C LEU A 70 0.58 -1.97 0.86
N ASP A 71 -0.28 -2.25 -0.11
CA ASP A 71 0.04 -3.20 -1.17
C ASP A 71 0.12 -2.52 -2.53
N ALA A 72 0.91 -3.13 -3.41
CA ALA A 72 0.86 -2.89 -4.83
C ALA A 72 0.50 -4.19 -5.55
N SER A 73 -0.43 -4.09 -6.49
CA SER A 73 -0.96 -5.23 -7.22
C SER A 73 -1.23 -4.92 -8.69
N THR A 74 -1.10 -5.94 -9.53
CA THR A 74 -1.26 -5.79 -10.98
C THR A 74 -1.97 -7.00 -11.57
N ARG A 75 -2.53 -6.84 -12.76
CA ARG A 75 -3.08 -7.96 -13.55
C ARG A 75 -2.08 -8.54 -14.55
N THR A 76 -0.94 -7.87 -14.75
CA THR A 76 0.16 -8.40 -15.57
C THR A 76 1.11 -9.21 -14.71
N ALA A 77 1.70 -10.27 -15.27
CA ALA A 77 2.71 -11.08 -14.59
C ALA A 77 4.10 -10.42 -14.62
N ASP A 78 4.32 -9.47 -15.54
CA ASP A 78 5.66 -8.92 -15.80
C ASP A 78 5.68 -7.42 -15.50
N VAL A 79 6.09 -7.09 -14.29
CA VAL A 79 6.50 -5.73 -13.91
C VAL A 79 8.02 -5.76 -13.86
N GLY A 80 8.66 -5.02 -14.77
CA GLY A 80 10.11 -5.01 -14.85
C GLY A 80 10.77 -4.66 -13.50
N PRO A 81 11.91 -5.29 -13.16
CA PRO A 81 12.54 -5.17 -11.84
C PRO A 81 12.90 -3.72 -11.48
N GLU A 82 13.24 -2.89 -12.47
CA GLU A 82 13.50 -1.46 -12.25
C GLU A 82 12.24 -0.69 -11.80
N VAL A 83 11.10 -0.98 -12.40
CA VAL A 83 9.81 -0.36 -12.03
C VAL A 83 9.45 -0.76 -10.61
N LEU A 84 9.58 -2.05 -10.27
CA LEU A 84 9.30 -2.53 -8.92
C LEU A 84 10.26 -1.93 -7.89
N THR A 85 11.55 -1.78 -8.23
CA THR A 85 12.56 -1.18 -7.34
C THR A 85 12.26 0.29 -7.06
N ARG A 86 11.94 1.06 -8.11
CA ARG A 86 11.57 2.48 -7.96
C ARG A 86 10.29 2.64 -7.15
N LEU A 87 9.26 1.84 -7.45
CA LEU A 87 8.01 1.87 -6.70
C LEU A 87 8.24 1.51 -5.23
N ARG A 88 9.04 0.48 -4.94
CA ARG A 88 9.37 0.11 -3.56
C ARG A 88 10.03 1.27 -2.81
N ALA A 89 11.02 1.93 -3.41
CA ALA A 89 11.68 3.07 -2.80
C ALA A 89 10.71 4.24 -2.56
N GLU A 90 9.92 4.61 -3.58
CA GLU A 90 8.90 5.68 -3.49
C GLU A 90 7.93 5.44 -2.33
N LEU A 91 7.41 4.22 -2.19
CA LEU A 91 6.43 3.91 -1.15
C LEU A 91 7.04 3.88 0.25
N ILE A 92 8.28 3.37 0.39
CA ILE A 92 9.02 3.42 1.67
C ILE A 92 9.27 4.87 2.09
N ASP A 93 9.78 5.69 1.16
CA ASP A 93 10.07 7.10 1.44
C ASP A 93 8.80 7.88 1.77
N GLY A 94 7.69 7.60 1.09
CA GLY A 94 6.39 8.21 1.38
C GLY A 94 5.84 7.84 2.76
N ILE A 95 5.99 6.57 3.18
CA ILE A 95 5.61 6.12 4.54
C ILE A 95 6.49 6.79 5.59
N ALA A 96 7.81 6.85 5.36
CA ALA A 96 8.75 7.51 6.26
C ALA A 96 8.48 9.02 6.39
N ALA A 97 8.21 9.69 5.27
CA ALA A 97 7.85 11.12 5.25
C ALA A 97 6.54 11.41 6.00
N ALA A 98 5.60 10.47 6.03
CA ALA A 98 4.38 10.57 6.84
C ALA A 98 4.63 10.35 8.34
N GLY A 99 5.83 9.91 8.73
CA GLY A 99 6.25 9.69 10.11
C GLY A 99 6.08 8.25 10.62
N TYR A 100 6.04 7.28 9.72
CA TYR A 100 5.86 5.86 10.04
C TYR A 100 7.03 5.01 9.59
N GLU A 101 7.20 3.85 10.24
CA GLU A 101 8.17 2.85 9.81
C GLU A 101 7.55 1.90 8.77
N ALA A 102 8.29 1.63 7.70
CA ALA A 102 7.91 0.73 6.63
C ALA A 102 8.71 -0.57 6.70
N VAL A 103 8.03 -1.72 6.80
CA VAL A 103 8.66 -3.05 6.74
C VAL A 103 8.16 -3.80 5.51
N VAL A 104 9.04 -3.99 4.54
CA VAL A 104 8.68 -4.73 3.32
C VAL A 104 8.66 -6.23 3.61
N ARG A 105 7.57 -6.89 3.24
CA ARG A 105 7.46 -8.35 3.40
C ARG A 105 8.38 -9.09 2.42
N PRO A 106 9.04 -10.18 2.84
CA PRO A 106 9.83 -11.03 1.94
C PRO A 106 8.98 -11.65 0.83
N LYS A 107 7.71 -11.94 1.12
CA LYS A 107 6.73 -12.43 0.15
C LYS A 107 5.46 -11.57 0.20
N PRO A 108 4.94 -11.09 -0.94
CA PRO A 108 3.73 -10.28 -0.97
C PRO A 108 2.50 -11.18 -0.76
N THR A 109 2.01 -11.23 0.47
CA THR A 109 0.79 -11.96 0.85
C THR A 109 -0.18 -11.02 1.56
N PHE A 110 -1.49 -11.29 1.41
CA PHE A 110 -2.51 -10.74 2.31
C PHE A 110 -2.37 -11.34 3.72
N GLY A 111 -2.98 -10.70 4.74
CA GLY A 111 -2.95 -11.15 6.14
C GLY A 111 -1.73 -10.64 6.90
N THR A 112 -1.40 -11.18 8.07
CA THR A 112 -0.18 -10.85 8.82
C THR A 112 1.04 -11.55 8.24
N SER A 113 2.21 -10.89 8.27
CA SER A 113 3.47 -11.60 8.11
C SER A 113 3.67 -12.44 9.36
N ASN A 114 3.48 -13.77 9.27
CA ASN A 114 3.82 -14.66 10.39
C ASN A 114 5.28 -14.39 10.78
N ARG A 115 5.46 -13.90 12.01
CA ARG A 115 6.76 -13.78 12.66
C ARG A 115 7.34 -15.15 12.98
#